data_AF-A0A950FQN3-F1
#
_entry.id   AF-A0A950FQN3-F1
#
_cell.length_a   1.000
_cell.length_b   1.000
_cell.length_c   1.000
_cell.angle_alpha   90.00
_cell.angle_beta   90.00
_cell.angle_gamma   90.00
#
_symmetry.space_group_name_H-M   'P 1'
#
loop_
_entity.id
_entity.type
_entity.pdbx_description
1 polymer ?
#
loop_
_entity_poly.entity_id
_entity_poly.type
_entity_poly.pdbx_seq_one_letter_code
_entity_poly.pdbx_strand_id
1 'polypeptide(L)'
;MRTFARAACAVLGIALLGAAPGQQLRYGPVPRNAQTATVQRYVDALRNRKYDAAFALLADDERKYFGDAAGYRSVFDADGFALESAKIVGARGDDRGRVYFVRERVGFVDHANDKRTEIDATVPLGVLPEHGALHVKDPGKPYRAFASSSSAESAKLRVTVKKVGFFPGRVDVVVTFANLGDGFVTVLPYGKSVLRDDRGGVYRILATKDWSVTDKRLYQGVRLAPNSQYTGSLAFEAPRFGDLKRSWSLTVAPQLRDGADLPFDVTVLIAPQP
;
A
#
# COMPACT_ATOMS: atom_id res chain seq x y z
N MET A 1 -29.07 -0.45 -0.54
CA MET A 1 -29.10 -1.12 0.77
C MET A 1 -28.25 -2.39 0.73
N ARG A 2 -27.01 -2.29 1.20
CA ARG A 2 -26.19 -3.29 1.92
C ARG A 2 -24.83 -2.63 2.12
N THR A 3 -24.68 -2.07 3.30
CA THR A 3 -23.51 -1.35 3.82
C THR A 3 -22.34 -2.31 4.00
N PHE A 4 -21.33 -2.24 3.13
CA PHE A 4 -20.03 -2.87 3.36
C PHE A 4 -19.13 -1.84 4.06
N ALA A 5 -19.19 -1.86 5.39
CA ALA A 5 -18.25 -1.15 6.23
C ALA A 5 -17.38 -2.17 6.97
N ARG A 6 -16.09 -1.82 7.08
CA ARG A 6 -15.07 -2.29 8.03
C ARG A 6 -14.18 -3.47 7.60
N ALA A 7 -12.97 -3.14 7.17
CA ALA A 7 -11.73 -3.49 7.89
C ALA A 7 -10.49 -2.86 7.21
N ALA A 8 -10.42 -1.53 7.19
CA ALA A 8 -9.15 -0.84 7.19
C ALA A 8 -8.77 -0.65 8.67
N CYS A 9 -7.67 -1.25 9.12
CA CYS A 9 -6.87 -0.89 10.31
C CYS A 9 -6.04 -2.09 10.79
N ALA A 10 -4.73 -2.11 10.48
CA ALA A 10 -3.70 -2.66 11.38
C ALA A 10 -2.27 -2.45 10.83
N VAL A 11 -1.87 -1.23 10.44
CA VAL A 11 -0.42 -0.89 10.36
C VAL A 11 -0.07 0.51 10.90
N LEU A 12 -1.01 1.45 11.03
CA LEU A 12 -0.70 2.79 11.55
C LEU A 12 -1.33 3.03 12.93
N GLY A 13 -0.57 2.78 14.00
CA GLY A 13 -1.02 3.07 15.37
C GLY A 13 -0.11 2.66 16.53
N ILE A 14 1.20 2.49 16.35
CA ILE A 14 2.14 2.14 17.46
C ILE A 14 3.11 3.29 17.76
N ALA A 15 2.61 4.51 17.80
CA ALA A 15 3.31 5.59 18.45
C ALA A 15 2.29 6.41 19.23
N LEU A 16 2.47 6.48 20.55
CA LEU A 16 1.65 7.21 21.54
C LEU A 16 0.51 6.41 22.20
N LEU A 17 0.84 5.35 22.95
CA LEU A 17 0.10 4.99 24.16
C LEU A 17 1.09 4.28 25.11
N GLY A 18 1.17 4.76 26.35
CA GLY A 18 2.07 4.27 27.38
C GLY A 18 1.89 2.77 27.66
N ALA A 19 2.96 2.17 28.17
CA ALA A 19 3.08 0.75 28.49
C ALA A 19 1.98 0.27 29.46
N ALA A 20 0.87 -0.22 28.92
CA ALA A 20 0.01 -1.16 29.63
C ALA A 20 0.58 -2.58 29.39
N PRO A 21 0.62 -3.46 30.42
CA PRO A 21 1.12 -4.81 30.26
C PRO A 21 0.27 -5.53 29.20
N GLY A 22 0.91 -5.94 28.12
CA GLY A 22 0.24 -6.51 26.96
C GLY A 22 -0.57 -7.73 27.34
N GLN A 23 -1.90 -7.65 27.21
CA GLN A 23 -2.73 -8.84 27.17
C GLN A 23 -2.19 -9.74 26.05
N GLN A 24 -1.62 -10.89 26.41
CA GLN A 24 -1.26 -11.91 25.44
C GLN A 24 -2.55 -12.34 24.72
N LEU A 25 -2.73 -11.86 23.49
CA LEU A 25 -3.82 -12.30 22.63
C LEU A 25 -3.74 -13.83 22.48
N ARG A 26 -4.70 -14.55 23.07
CA ARG A 26 -4.78 -16.01 22.96
C ARG A 26 -5.42 -16.37 21.62
N TYR A 27 -4.60 -16.82 20.67
CA TYR A 27 -5.02 -17.13 19.30
C TYR A 27 -5.59 -18.54 19.10
N GLY A 28 -5.75 -19.34 20.17
CA GLY A 28 -6.16 -20.74 20.08
C GLY A 28 -5.00 -21.66 19.65
N PRO A 29 -5.10 -22.99 19.87
CA PRO A 29 -4.05 -23.92 19.45
C PRO A 29 -3.95 -24.03 17.92
N VAL A 30 -2.75 -24.31 17.42
CA VAL A 30 -2.54 -24.63 16.00
C VAL A 30 -2.89 -26.10 15.79
N PRO A 31 -3.92 -26.43 14.99
CA PRO A 31 -4.27 -27.82 14.70
C PRO A 31 -3.16 -28.48 13.86
N ARG A 32 -3.07 -29.82 13.89
CA ARG A 32 -2.19 -30.59 13.00
C ARG A 32 -3.02 -31.22 11.89
N ASN A 33 -3.36 -30.44 10.87
CA ASN A 33 -4.24 -30.86 9.78
C ASN A 33 -3.79 -30.32 8.41
N ALA A 34 -4.51 -30.72 7.35
CA ALA A 34 -4.22 -30.30 5.97
C ALA A 34 -4.31 -28.78 5.77
N GLN A 35 -5.22 -28.08 6.47
CA GLN A 35 -5.32 -26.63 6.43
C GLN A 35 -4.04 -25.95 6.95
N THR A 36 -3.45 -26.48 8.04
CA THR A 36 -2.17 -25.97 8.58
C THR A 36 -1.04 -26.18 7.59
N ALA A 37 -0.99 -27.34 6.93
CA ALA A 37 -0.01 -27.62 5.89
C ALA A 37 -0.17 -26.67 4.68
N THR A 38 -1.40 -26.32 4.30
CA THR A 38 -1.65 -25.32 3.23
C THR A 38 -1.13 -23.94 3.60
N VAL A 39 -1.39 -23.45 4.82
CA VAL A 39 -0.83 -22.16 5.28
C VAL A 39 0.69 -22.20 5.29
N GLN A 40 1.28 -23.28 5.79
CA GLN A 40 2.73 -23.43 5.82
C GLN A 40 3.33 -23.37 4.42
N ARG A 41 2.75 -24.07 3.43
CA ARG A 41 3.19 -23.98 2.02
C ARG A 41 3.08 -22.58 1.45
N TYR A 42 2.00 -21.86 1.74
CA TYR A 42 1.80 -20.47 1.29
C TYR A 42 2.86 -19.53 1.87
N VAL A 43 3.04 -19.59 3.19
CA VAL A 43 4.05 -18.81 3.92
C VAL A 43 5.47 -19.14 3.45
N ASP A 44 5.78 -20.42 3.22
CA ASP A 44 7.06 -20.86 2.70
C ASP A 44 7.29 -20.37 1.26
N ALA A 45 6.26 -20.36 0.42
CA ALA A 45 6.35 -19.80 -0.92
C ALA A 45 6.68 -18.30 -0.87
N LEU A 46 6.01 -17.54 0.01
CA LEU A 46 6.30 -16.11 0.22
C LEU A 46 7.72 -15.85 0.72
N ARG A 47 8.17 -16.58 1.75
CA ARG A 47 9.53 -16.48 2.28
C ARG A 47 10.60 -16.77 1.22
N ASN A 48 10.35 -17.75 0.36
CA ASN A 48 11.25 -18.12 -0.73
C ASN A 48 11.05 -17.29 -2.00
N ARG A 49 10.23 -16.22 -1.98
CA ARG A 49 9.90 -15.37 -3.12
C ARG A 49 9.35 -16.14 -4.34
N LYS A 50 8.72 -17.29 -4.10
CA LYS A 50 8.04 -18.11 -5.11
C LYS A 50 6.60 -17.63 -5.29
N TYR A 51 6.44 -16.41 -5.79
CA TYR A 51 5.14 -15.74 -5.86
C TYR A 51 4.11 -16.48 -6.73
N ASP A 52 4.55 -17.17 -7.79
CA ASP A 52 3.63 -17.99 -8.62
C ASP A 52 3.03 -19.15 -7.81
N ALA A 53 3.83 -19.79 -6.95
CA ALA A 53 3.38 -20.87 -6.08
C ALA A 53 2.48 -20.35 -4.95
N ALA A 54 2.80 -19.18 -4.39
CA ALA A 54 1.94 -18.51 -3.40
C ALA A 54 0.59 -18.11 -4.02
N PHE A 55 0.61 -17.51 -5.22
CA PHE A 55 -0.58 -17.12 -5.98
C PHE A 55 -1.48 -18.31 -6.29
N ALA A 56 -0.92 -19.45 -6.70
CA ALA A 56 -1.67 -20.66 -6.98
C ALA A 56 -2.42 -21.22 -5.75
N LEU A 57 -1.94 -20.93 -4.54
CA LEU A 57 -2.58 -21.34 -3.29
C LEU A 57 -3.68 -20.37 -2.82
N LEU A 58 -3.83 -19.21 -3.45
CA LEU A 58 -4.90 -18.26 -3.13
C LEU A 58 -6.27 -18.81 -3.54
N ALA A 59 -7.30 -18.33 -2.84
CA ALA A 59 -8.71 -18.54 -3.18
C ALA A 59 -9.06 -17.90 -4.52
N ASP A 60 -10.13 -18.38 -5.16
CA ASP A 60 -10.50 -17.94 -6.51
C ASP A 60 -10.79 -16.44 -6.60
N ASP A 61 -11.44 -15.86 -5.59
CA ASP A 61 -11.72 -14.43 -5.52
C ASP A 61 -10.46 -13.59 -5.36
N GLU A 62 -9.50 -14.05 -4.55
CA GLU A 62 -8.17 -13.44 -4.41
C GLU A 62 -7.36 -13.54 -5.71
N ARG A 63 -7.34 -14.70 -6.38
CA ARG A 63 -6.67 -14.83 -7.67
C ARG A 63 -7.26 -13.89 -8.71
N LYS A 64 -8.59 -13.81 -8.79
CA LYS A 64 -9.29 -12.84 -9.65
C LYS A 64 -8.99 -11.40 -9.25
N TYR A 65 -8.85 -11.13 -7.95
CA TYR A 65 -8.50 -9.80 -7.43
C TYR A 65 -7.12 -9.38 -7.93
N PHE A 66 -6.09 -10.21 -7.84
CA PHE A 66 -4.74 -9.88 -8.34
C PHE A 66 -4.62 -10.01 -9.87
N GLY A 67 -5.52 -10.77 -10.51
CA GLY A 67 -5.53 -11.03 -11.95
C GLY A 67 -4.62 -12.20 -12.32
N ASP A 68 -3.32 -12.04 -12.08
CA ASP A 68 -2.30 -13.04 -12.37
C ASP A 68 -1.16 -13.03 -11.33
N ALA A 69 -0.24 -13.99 -11.46
CA ALA A 69 0.91 -14.10 -10.56
C ALA A 69 1.90 -12.92 -10.69
N ALA A 70 1.98 -12.28 -11.86
CA ALA A 70 2.82 -11.11 -12.08
C ALA A 70 2.27 -9.88 -11.34
N GLY A 71 0.96 -9.65 -11.38
CA GLY A 71 0.23 -8.65 -10.61
C GLY A 71 0.42 -8.88 -9.12
N TYR A 72 0.25 -10.12 -8.66
CA TYR A 72 0.50 -10.49 -7.26
C TYR A 72 1.95 -10.21 -6.84
N ARG A 73 2.94 -10.66 -7.63
CA ARG A 73 4.36 -10.39 -7.40
C ARG A 73 4.69 -8.90 -7.35
N SER A 74 4.09 -8.10 -8.23
CA SER A 74 4.37 -6.66 -8.34
C SER A 74 4.13 -5.89 -7.03
N VAL A 75 3.19 -6.37 -6.21
CA VAL A 75 2.89 -5.80 -4.90
C VAL A 75 4.09 -5.90 -3.96
N PHE A 76 4.76 -7.06 -3.96
CA PHE A 76 5.92 -7.31 -3.12
C PHE A 76 7.16 -6.60 -3.64
N ASP A 77 7.36 -6.62 -4.97
CA ASP A 77 8.48 -5.96 -5.63
C ASP A 77 8.44 -4.43 -5.41
N ALA A 78 7.25 -3.82 -5.41
CA ALA A 78 7.07 -2.38 -5.19
C ALA A 78 7.52 -1.87 -3.82
N ASP A 79 7.54 -2.73 -2.79
CA ASP A 79 8.00 -2.39 -1.44
C ASP A 79 9.34 -3.05 -1.10
N GLY A 80 9.95 -3.78 -2.03
CA GLY A 80 11.11 -4.63 -1.71
C GLY A 80 10.82 -5.62 -0.58
N PHE A 81 9.57 -6.08 -0.48
CA PHE A 81 9.06 -6.88 0.62
C PHE A 81 9.76 -8.25 0.67
N ALA A 82 10.24 -8.62 1.85
CA ALA A 82 10.80 -9.92 2.13
C ALA A 82 10.25 -10.44 3.46
N LEU A 83 9.69 -11.64 3.43
CA LEU A 83 9.31 -12.36 4.64
C LEU A 83 10.54 -13.10 5.18
N GLU A 84 11.19 -12.54 6.19
CA GLU A 84 12.46 -13.06 6.74
C GLU A 84 12.22 -14.30 7.61
N SER A 85 11.17 -14.27 8.43
CA SER A 85 10.75 -15.42 9.22
C SER A 85 9.25 -15.41 9.44
N ALA A 86 8.68 -16.60 9.63
CA ALA A 86 7.26 -16.76 9.90
C ALA A 86 7.00 -17.96 10.79
N LYS A 87 6.03 -17.83 11.70
CA LYS A 87 5.57 -18.90 12.58
C LYS A 87 4.06 -18.80 12.76
N ILE A 88 3.35 -19.90 12.52
CA ILE A 88 1.93 -20.01 12.88
C ILE A 88 1.85 -20.06 14.41
N VAL A 89 1.21 -19.05 15.01
CA VAL A 89 1.13 -18.88 16.48
C VAL A 89 -0.24 -19.21 17.05
N GLY A 90 -1.26 -19.40 16.20
CA GLY A 90 -2.57 -19.89 16.61
C GLY A 90 -3.54 -20.00 15.45
N ALA A 91 -4.72 -20.52 15.74
CA ALA A 91 -5.80 -20.63 14.78
C ALA A 91 -7.19 -20.57 15.45
N ARG A 92 -8.18 -20.05 14.73
CA ARG A 92 -9.59 -20.00 15.14
C ARG A 92 -10.50 -20.44 14.00
N GLY A 93 -11.60 -21.10 14.32
CA GLY A 93 -12.54 -21.67 13.34
C GLY A 93 -12.44 -23.19 13.24
N ASP A 94 -13.04 -23.74 12.19
CA ASP A 94 -13.21 -25.18 11.99
C ASP A 94 -12.80 -25.61 10.56
N ASP A 95 -13.18 -26.81 10.16
CA ASP A 95 -12.76 -27.37 8.88
C ASP A 95 -13.53 -26.78 7.67
N ARG A 96 -14.65 -26.07 7.91
CA ARG A 96 -15.38 -25.32 6.88
C ARG A 96 -14.71 -23.99 6.56
N GLY A 97 -13.98 -23.44 7.53
CA GLY A 97 -13.24 -22.20 7.40
C GLY A 97 -12.46 -21.88 8.67
N ARG A 98 -11.17 -21.61 8.51
CA ARG A 98 -10.27 -21.34 9.63
C ARG A 98 -9.39 -20.14 9.36
N VAL A 99 -9.21 -19.29 10.36
CA VAL A 99 -8.24 -18.20 10.35
C VAL A 99 -7.01 -18.62 11.14
N TYR A 100 -5.85 -18.56 10.51
CA TYR A 100 -4.55 -18.77 11.13
C TYR A 100 -3.91 -17.42 11.44
N PHE A 101 -3.25 -17.33 12.58
CA PHE A 101 -2.47 -16.16 12.97
C PHE A 101 -1.00 -16.48 12.79
N VAL A 102 -0.36 -15.80 11.84
CA VAL A 102 1.05 -16.00 11.51
C VAL A 102 1.83 -14.83 12.07
N ARG A 103 2.77 -15.10 12.98
CA ARG A 103 3.76 -14.11 13.39
C ARG A 103 4.84 -14.06 12.32
N GLU A 104 5.02 -12.90 11.74
CA GLU A 104 5.92 -12.63 10.63
C GLU A 104 6.94 -11.59 11.04
N ARG A 105 8.20 -11.80 10.65
CA ARG A 105 9.23 -10.75 10.59
C ARG A 105 9.39 -10.38 9.13
N VAL A 106 9.08 -9.13 8.80
CA VAL A 106 9.09 -8.66 7.41
C VAL A 106 10.07 -7.51 7.25
N GLY A 107 10.90 -7.58 6.21
CA GLY A 107 11.71 -6.48 5.74
C GLY A 107 11.04 -5.79 4.55
N PHE A 108 10.98 -4.47 4.54
CA PHE A 108 10.41 -3.69 3.44
C PHE A 108 11.11 -2.32 3.34
N VAL A 109 10.97 -1.66 2.19
CA VAL A 109 11.41 -0.28 1.99
C VAL A 109 10.32 0.64 2.52
N ASP A 110 10.64 1.37 3.60
CA ASP A 110 9.79 2.45 4.08
C ASP A 110 9.98 3.67 3.17
N HIS A 111 9.03 3.85 2.25
CA HIS A 111 9.04 4.96 1.30
C HIS A 111 9.00 6.34 1.98
N ALA A 112 8.66 6.44 3.27
CA ALA A 112 8.68 7.71 4.00
C ALA A 112 10.11 8.26 4.18
N ASN A 113 11.08 7.37 4.38
CA ASN A 113 12.48 7.72 4.67
C ASN A 113 13.50 7.03 3.75
N ASP A 114 13.03 6.26 2.76
CA ASP A 114 13.82 5.49 1.79
C ASP A 114 14.79 4.49 2.46
N LYS A 115 14.42 3.94 3.62
CA LYS A 115 15.24 2.95 4.33
C LYS A 115 14.57 1.59 4.37
N ARG A 116 15.39 0.54 4.34
CA ARG A 116 14.92 -0.79 4.69
C ARG A 116 14.61 -0.81 6.18
N THR A 117 13.37 -1.19 6.49
CA THR A 117 12.83 -1.31 7.84
C THR A 117 12.40 -2.74 8.04
N GLU A 118 12.54 -3.23 9.27
CA GLU A 118 12.03 -4.53 9.69
C GLU A 118 10.96 -4.34 10.76
N ILE A 119 9.88 -5.10 10.66
CA ILE A 119 8.83 -5.13 11.68
C ILE A 119 8.44 -6.57 11.98
N ASP A 120 8.04 -6.80 13.24
CA ASP A 120 7.33 -8.00 13.64
C ASP A 120 5.82 -7.71 13.64
N ALA A 121 5.06 -8.49 12.88
CA ALA A 121 3.62 -8.39 12.79
C ALA A 121 2.95 -9.74 13.04
N THR A 122 1.67 -9.73 13.39
CA THR A 122 0.85 -10.95 13.37
C THR A 122 -0.26 -10.76 12.36
N VAL A 123 -0.21 -11.54 11.28
CA VAL A 123 -1.11 -11.44 10.13
C VAL A 123 -2.15 -12.56 10.19
N PRO A 124 -3.46 -12.23 10.06
CA PRO A 124 -4.49 -13.24 9.91
C PRO A 124 -4.56 -13.76 8.46
N LEU A 125 -4.48 -15.08 8.28
CA LEU A 125 -4.66 -15.75 7.00
C LEU A 125 -5.88 -16.68 7.06
N GLY A 126 -6.84 -16.47 6.17
CA GLY A 126 -8.00 -17.36 6.04
C GLY A 126 -7.65 -18.61 5.24
N VAL A 127 -8.23 -19.75 5.60
CA VAL A 127 -8.20 -20.97 4.80
C VAL A 127 -9.61 -21.52 4.68
N LEU A 128 -10.01 -21.82 3.44
CA LEU A 128 -11.30 -22.43 3.13
C LEU A 128 -11.18 -23.51 2.05
N PRO A 129 -12.04 -24.53 2.08
CA PRO A 129 -12.16 -25.47 0.99
C PRO A 129 -12.92 -24.83 -0.19
N GLU A 130 -12.32 -24.85 -1.39
CA GLU A 130 -12.95 -24.45 -2.65
C GLU A 130 -12.62 -25.51 -3.71
N HIS A 131 -13.63 -25.94 -4.49
CA HIS A 131 -13.45 -26.90 -5.59
C HIS A 131 -12.68 -28.19 -5.21
N GLY A 132 -12.85 -28.67 -3.98
CA GLY A 132 -12.18 -29.88 -3.49
C GLY A 132 -10.73 -29.69 -3.03
N ALA A 133 -10.21 -28.46 -3.03
CA ALA A 133 -8.87 -28.11 -2.56
C ALA A 133 -8.93 -27.03 -1.47
N LEU A 134 -7.85 -26.87 -0.71
CA LEU A 134 -7.74 -25.87 0.35
C LEU A 134 -7.01 -24.63 -0.18
N HIS A 135 -7.61 -23.46 0.01
CA HIS A 135 -7.13 -22.20 -0.51
C HIS A 135 -6.98 -21.14 0.57
N VAL A 136 -6.06 -20.19 0.35
CA VAL A 136 -5.71 -19.11 1.28
C VAL A 136 -6.40 -17.80 0.90
N LYS A 137 -6.88 -17.06 1.90
CA LYS A 137 -7.28 -15.65 1.79
C LYS A 137 -6.29 -14.75 2.53
N ASP A 138 -5.72 -13.79 1.79
CA ASP A 138 -4.75 -12.80 2.29
C ASP A 138 -5.17 -11.39 1.84
N PRO A 139 -6.14 -10.78 2.53
CA PRO A 139 -6.73 -9.52 2.11
C PRO A 139 -5.82 -8.31 2.40
N GLY A 140 -6.13 -7.18 1.77
CA GLY A 140 -5.65 -5.86 2.19
C GLY A 140 -4.45 -5.30 1.41
N LYS A 141 -4.14 -5.87 0.24
CA LYS A 141 -3.06 -5.40 -0.64
C LYS A 141 -3.64 -4.75 -1.90
N PRO A 142 -2.94 -3.81 -2.57
CA PRO A 142 -3.33 -3.42 -3.93
C PRO A 142 -3.30 -4.65 -4.84
N TYR A 143 -4.12 -4.70 -5.88
CA TYR A 143 -4.08 -5.82 -6.83
C TYR A 143 -2.83 -5.79 -7.73
N ARG A 144 -2.17 -4.63 -7.78
CA ARG A 144 -0.95 -4.38 -8.54
C ARG A 144 -0.25 -3.17 -7.96
N ALA A 145 1.08 -3.14 -7.99
CA ALA A 145 1.83 -1.95 -7.63
C ALA A 145 3.17 -1.90 -8.37
N PHE A 146 3.79 -0.73 -8.41
CA PHE A 146 5.18 -0.60 -8.81
C PHE A 146 5.86 0.53 -8.03
N ALA A 147 7.15 0.35 -7.76
CA ALA A 147 8.01 1.42 -7.26
C ALA A 147 8.40 2.34 -8.41
N SER A 148 8.57 3.62 -8.12
CA SER A 148 9.03 4.62 -9.07
C SER A 148 10.09 5.50 -8.41
N SER A 149 10.96 6.07 -9.22
CA SER A 149 11.87 7.15 -8.83
C SER A 149 11.68 8.38 -9.73
N SER A 150 10.56 8.44 -10.45
CA SER A 150 10.24 9.57 -11.31
C SER A 150 10.13 10.85 -10.51
N SER A 151 10.81 11.89 -10.95
CA SER A 151 10.79 13.18 -10.28
C SER A 151 10.71 14.34 -11.25
N ALA A 152 10.12 15.44 -10.79
CA ALA A 152 10.18 16.73 -11.45
C ALA A 152 10.44 17.83 -10.43
N GLU A 153 10.95 18.96 -10.90
CA GLU A 153 11.26 20.12 -10.08
C GLU A 153 10.64 21.37 -10.71
N SER A 154 9.99 22.19 -9.89
CA SER A 154 9.54 23.52 -10.28
C SER A 154 9.68 24.47 -9.10
N ALA A 155 10.13 25.69 -9.36
CA ALA A 155 10.35 26.72 -8.33
C ALA A 155 11.06 26.17 -7.07
N LYS A 156 12.14 25.39 -7.25
CA LYS A 156 12.94 24.74 -6.17
C LYS A 156 12.17 23.77 -5.26
N LEU A 157 10.98 23.33 -5.65
CA LEU A 157 10.28 22.21 -5.04
C LEU A 157 10.46 20.98 -5.92
N ARG A 158 11.10 19.93 -5.39
CA ARG A 158 11.20 18.64 -6.07
C ARG A 158 10.09 17.73 -5.60
N VAL A 159 9.38 17.14 -6.56
CA VAL A 159 8.36 16.12 -6.31
C VAL A 159 8.87 14.81 -6.88
N THR A 160 8.91 13.78 -6.04
CA THR A 160 9.33 12.42 -6.43
C THR A 160 8.18 11.46 -6.19
N VAL A 161 7.76 10.72 -7.21
CA VAL A 161 6.81 9.62 -7.08
C VAL A 161 7.60 8.38 -6.68
N LYS A 162 7.26 7.80 -5.53
CA LYS A 162 7.96 6.66 -4.90
C LYS A 162 7.31 5.32 -5.22
N LYS A 163 5.98 5.30 -5.26
CA LYS A 163 5.19 4.09 -5.50
C LYS A 163 3.83 4.45 -6.07
N VAL A 164 3.32 3.57 -6.94
CA VAL A 164 1.92 3.59 -7.41
C VAL A 164 1.29 2.24 -7.05
N GLY A 165 0.15 2.27 -6.37
CA GLY A 165 -0.63 1.10 -5.98
C GLY A 165 -2.04 1.16 -6.55
N PHE A 166 -2.53 0.06 -7.11
CA PHE A 166 -3.84 -0.02 -7.73
C PHE A 166 -4.80 -0.83 -6.88
N PHE A 167 -5.93 -0.24 -6.52
CA PHE A 167 -7.03 -0.86 -5.78
C PHE A 167 -8.31 -0.79 -6.61
N PRO A 168 -9.31 -1.66 -6.36
CA PRO A 168 -10.62 -1.46 -6.97
C PRO A 168 -11.19 -0.10 -6.52
N GLY A 169 -11.47 0.78 -7.47
CA GLY A 169 -12.04 2.10 -7.20
C GLY A 169 -11.01 3.20 -6.94
N ARG A 170 -9.71 2.90 -6.82
CA ARG A 170 -8.68 3.94 -6.62
C ARG A 170 -7.26 3.59 -7.04
N VAL A 171 -6.46 4.62 -7.27
CA VAL A 171 -4.99 4.56 -7.38
C VAL A 171 -4.37 5.35 -6.24
N ASP A 172 -3.49 4.72 -5.48
CA ASP A 172 -2.71 5.36 -4.42
C ASP A 172 -1.30 5.66 -4.94
N VAL A 173 -0.84 6.90 -4.81
CA VAL A 173 0.46 7.37 -5.27
C VAL A 173 1.25 7.93 -4.09
N VAL A 174 2.33 7.26 -3.71
CA VAL A 174 3.24 7.74 -2.66
C VAL A 174 4.19 8.75 -3.27
N VAL A 175 4.27 9.93 -2.65
CA VAL A 175 5.05 11.08 -3.16
C VAL A 175 5.87 11.72 -2.06
N THR A 176 7.07 12.16 -2.41
CA THR A 176 7.93 13.01 -1.58
C THR A 176 7.99 14.41 -2.16
N PHE A 177 7.71 15.41 -1.34
CA PHE A 177 7.94 16.82 -1.60
C PHE A 177 9.22 17.24 -0.87
N ALA A 178 10.21 17.77 -1.59
CA ALA A 178 11.45 18.28 -1.03
C ALA A 178 11.63 19.75 -1.40
N ASN A 179 11.71 20.63 -0.40
CA ASN A 179 11.99 22.04 -0.60
C ASN A 179 13.50 22.28 -0.68
N LEU A 180 13.99 22.55 -1.88
CA LEU A 180 15.41 22.82 -2.18
C LEU A 180 15.73 24.33 -2.19
N GLY A 181 14.76 25.17 -1.83
CA GLY A 181 14.94 26.61 -1.71
C GLY A 181 15.33 27.04 -0.30
N ASP A 182 15.63 28.33 -0.18
CA ASP A 182 15.99 29.05 1.04
C ASP A 182 14.79 29.61 1.82
N GLY A 183 13.62 29.73 1.18
CA GLY A 183 12.35 30.12 1.79
C GLY A 183 11.39 28.95 2.02
N PHE A 184 10.34 29.20 2.81
CA PHE A 184 9.27 28.21 3.03
C PHE A 184 8.45 27.96 1.75
N VAL A 185 7.91 26.75 1.63
CA VAL A 185 6.89 26.37 0.63
C VAL A 185 5.69 25.80 1.35
N THR A 186 4.50 26.26 0.98
CA THR A 186 3.26 25.62 1.41
C THR A 186 2.74 24.74 0.28
N VAL A 187 2.72 23.44 0.55
CA VAL A 187 1.94 22.46 -0.21
C VAL A 187 0.49 22.66 0.18
N LEU A 188 -0.31 23.25 -0.71
CA LEU A 188 -1.68 23.61 -0.39
C LEU A 188 -2.56 22.37 -0.17
N PRO A 189 -3.66 22.50 0.59
CA PRO A 189 -4.62 21.44 0.85
C PRO A 189 -5.03 20.69 -0.42
N TYR A 190 -5.22 19.38 -0.26
CA TYR A 190 -5.78 18.48 -1.26
C TYR A 190 -6.95 19.11 -2.03
N GLY A 191 -6.92 19.02 -3.37
CA GLY A 191 -8.12 19.35 -4.16
C GLY A 191 -7.88 19.58 -5.65
N LYS A 192 -6.65 19.87 -6.07
CA LYS A 192 -6.34 20.13 -7.48
C LYS A 192 -5.29 19.21 -8.09
N SER A 193 -4.73 18.26 -7.34
CA SER A 193 -3.85 17.25 -7.92
C SER A 193 -4.65 16.39 -8.91
N VAL A 194 -4.01 16.03 -10.01
CA VAL A 194 -4.61 15.24 -11.08
C VAL A 194 -3.62 14.17 -11.51
N LEU A 195 -4.08 12.92 -11.50
CA LEU A 195 -3.38 11.80 -12.12
C LEU A 195 -3.95 11.61 -13.53
N ARG A 196 -3.09 11.46 -14.53
CA ARG A 196 -3.49 11.18 -15.92
C ARG A 196 -2.77 9.96 -16.43
N ASP A 197 -3.36 9.28 -17.39
CA ASP A 197 -2.69 8.26 -18.19
C ASP A 197 -2.47 8.72 -19.64
N ASP A 198 -1.64 7.97 -20.35
CA ASP A 198 -1.33 8.16 -21.78
C ASP A 198 -2.50 7.83 -22.72
N ARG A 199 -3.65 7.43 -22.20
CA ARG A 199 -4.87 7.10 -22.95
C ARG A 199 -5.97 8.16 -22.79
N GLY A 200 -5.63 9.31 -22.22
CA GLY A 200 -6.57 10.41 -21.99
C GLY A 200 -7.41 10.26 -20.73
N GLY A 201 -7.14 9.26 -19.89
CA GLY A 201 -7.75 9.12 -18.58
C GLY A 201 -7.33 10.26 -17.65
N VAL A 202 -8.30 10.84 -16.93
CA VAL A 202 -8.08 11.91 -15.96
C VAL A 202 -8.73 11.52 -14.65
N TYR A 203 -7.93 11.30 -13.62
CA TYR A 203 -8.35 10.80 -12.31
C TYR A 203 -8.21 11.90 -11.27
N ARG A 204 -9.30 12.16 -10.57
CA ARG A 204 -9.37 13.21 -9.55
C ARG A 204 -9.07 12.64 -8.19
N ILE A 205 -8.50 13.48 -7.35
CA ILE A 205 -8.15 13.12 -5.98
C ILE A 205 -9.41 12.76 -5.18
N LEU A 206 -9.33 11.72 -4.35
CA LEU A 206 -10.40 11.34 -3.43
C LEU A 206 -10.43 12.34 -2.27
N ALA A 207 -11.39 13.27 -2.33
CA ALA A 207 -11.62 14.26 -1.28
C ALA A 207 -12.43 13.66 -0.12
N THR A 208 -11.86 12.67 0.58
CA THR A 208 -12.47 12.03 1.75
C THR A 208 -11.78 12.44 3.05
N LYS A 209 -12.55 12.55 4.14
CA LYS A 209 -12.05 12.70 5.51
C LYS A 209 -11.60 11.36 6.12
N ASP A 210 -11.72 10.27 5.38
CA ASP A 210 -11.22 8.97 5.80
C ASP A 210 -9.69 8.94 5.72
N TRP A 211 -9.06 9.09 6.89
CA TRP A 211 -7.61 9.09 7.04
C TRP A 211 -6.95 7.74 6.73
N SER A 212 -7.73 6.66 6.56
CA SER A 212 -7.20 5.38 6.08
C SER A 212 -6.97 5.34 4.57
N VAL A 213 -7.48 6.35 3.85
CA VAL A 213 -7.36 6.50 2.39
C VAL A 213 -6.54 7.74 2.03
N THR A 214 -6.70 8.82 2.80
CA THR A 214 -6.09 10.12 2.52
C THR A 214 -5.09 10.53 3.60
N ASP A 215 -3.89 10.93 3.20
CA ASP A 215 -2.89 11.49 4.13
C ASP A 215 -3.42 12.78 4.77
N LYS A 216 -3.54 12.78 6.10
CA LYS A 216 -4.12 13.89 6.85
C LYS A 216 -3.36 15.20 6.68
N ARG A 217 -2.03 15.16 6.69
CA ARG A 217 -1.22 16.37 6.64
C ARG A 217 -1.25 16.97 5.26
N LEU A 218 -1.14 16.15 4.20
CA LEU A 218 -1.31 16.66 2.84
C LEU A 218 -2.73 17.16 2.60
N TYR A 219 -3.74 16.52 3.18
CA TYR A 219 -5.11 17.02 3.10
C TYR A 219 -5.26 18.41 3.73
N GLN A 220 -4.64 18.63 4.89
CA GLN A 220 -4.68 19.91 5.61
C GLN A 220 -3.73 20.98 5.03
N GLY A 221 -2.82 20.59 4.14
CA GLY A 221 -1.73 21.41 3.65
C GLY A 221 -0.48 21.28 4.54
N VAL A 222 0.69 21.25 3.91
CA VAL A 222 1.98 21.07 4.57
C VAL A 222 2.87 22.26 4.29
N ARG A 223 3.35 22.92 5.34
CA ARG A 223 4.39 23.95 5.23
C ARG A 223 5.76 23.30 5.38
N LEU A 224 6.58 23.40 4.34
CA LEU A 224 7.94 22.87 4.26
C LEU A 224 8.94 23.99 4.51
N ALA A 225 9.79 23.80 5.52
CA ALA A 225 10.95 24.65 5.77
C ALA A 225 12.03 24.50 4.68
N PRO A 226 13.00 25.42 4.60
CA PRO A 226 14.17 25.25 3.74
C PRO A 226 14.87 23.91 4.01
N ASN A 227 15.23 23.18 2.95
CA ASN A 227 15.88 21.87 3.02
C ASN A 227 15.09 20.77 3.77
N SER A 228 13.79 20.96 3.97
CA SER A 228 12.92 19.96 4.54
C SER A 228 12.21 19.13 3.47
N GLN A 229 11.79 17.92 3.84
CA GLN A 229 10.95 17.07 3.00
C GLN A 229 9.75 16.51 3.75
N TYR A 230 8.72 16.15 2.98
CA TYR A 230 7.56 15.42 3.46
C TYR A 230 7.18 14.31 2.47
N THR A 231 6.96 13.10 2.96
CA THR A 231 6.43 11.99 2.18
C THR A 231 5.03 11.65 2.65
N GLY A 232 4.10 11.46 1.71
CA GLY A 232 2.74 11.00 1.99
C GLY A 232 2.12 10.31 0.78
N SER A 233 0.88 9.85 0.94
CA SER A 233 0.12 9.20 -0.14
C SER A 233 -0.92 10.15 -0.73
N LEU A 234 -1.17 10.04 -2.04
CA LEU A 234 -2.24 10.68 -2.81
C LEU A 234 -3.17 9.62 -3.40
N ALA A 235 -4.44 9.59 -2.98
CA ALA A 235 -5.42 8.64 -3.49
C ALA A 235 -6.32 9.30 -4.56
N PHE A 236 -6.49 8.63 -5.71
CA PHE A 236 -7.27 9.10 -6.85
C PHE A 236 -8.41 8.14 -7.17
N GLU A 237 -9.60 8.66 -7.45
CA GLU A 237 -10.73 7.83 -7.89
C GLU A 237 -10.45 7.27 -9.27
N ALA A 238 -10.53 5.96 -9.41
CA ALA A 238 -10.19 5.28 -10.65
C ALA A 238 -10.93 3.96 -10.80
N PRO A 239 -11.30 3.55 -12.03
CA PRO A 239 -11.78 2.19 -12.25
C PRO A 239 -10.67 1.17 -12.00
N ARG A 240 -11.04 -0.11 -11.96
CA ARG A 240 -10.05 -1.18 -12.09
C ARG A 240 -9.44 -1.14 -13.49
N PHE A 241 -8.12 -1.20 -13.58
CA PHE A 241 -7.39 -1.31 -14.83
C PHE A 241 -7.11 -2.78 -15.16
N GLY A 242 -7.18 -3.14 -16.44
CA GLY A 242 -6.73 -4.45 -16.92
C GLY A 242 -5.20 -4.54 -17.06
N ASP A 243 -4.73 -5.51 -17.83
CA ASP A 243 -3.30 -5.87 -17.92
C ASP A 243 -2.48 -5.03 -18.90
N LEU A 244 -3.04 -3.91 -19.34
CA LEU A 244 -2.37 -3.03 -20.28
C LEU A 244 -1.43 -2.07 -19.55
N LYS A 245 -0.15 -2.09 -19.95
CA LYS A 245 0.85 -1.11 -19.51
C LYS A 245 0.38 0.30 -19.91
N ARG A 246 0.56 1.23 -18.99
CA ARG A 246 0.21 2.65 -19.12
C ARG A 246 1.36 3.49 -18.59
N SER A 247 1.59 4.61 -19.24
CA SER A 247 2.41 5.71 -18.72
C SER A 247 1.50 6.66 -17.95
N TRP A 248 2.02 7.24 -16.87
CA TRP A 248 1.22 8.11 -16.00
C TRP A 248 1.86 9.49 -15.89
N SER A 249 1.05 10.49 -15.58
CA SER A 249 1.55 11.78 -15.13
C SER A 249 0.79 12.27 -13.92
N LEU A 250 1.50 12.85 -12.97
CA LEU A 250 0.94 13.44 -11.78
C LEU A 250 1.19 14.93 -11.80
N THR A 251 0.13 15.73 -11.89
CA THR A 251 0.18 17.14 -11.50
C THR A 251 -0.19 17.21 -10.03
N VAL A 252 0.69 17.70 -9.17
CA VAL A 252 0.35 17.97 -7.75
C VAL A 252 -0.32 19.34 -7.63
N ALA A 253 -1.23 19.48 -6.66
CA ALA A 253 -1.95 20.71 -6.32
C ALA A 253 -1.04 21.95 -6.26
N PRO A 254 -1.60 23.16 -6.42
CA PRO A 254 -0.82 24.39 -6.42
C PRO A 254 0.01 24.51 -5.15
N GLN A 255 1.19 25.06 -5.32
CA GLN A 255 2.21 25.26 -4.31
C GLN A 255 2.44 26.75 -4.19
N LEU A 256 2.67 27.24 -2.97
CA LEU A 256 2.88 28.67 -2.73
C LEU A 256 4.20 28.88 -2.00
N ARG A 257 5.11 29.63 -2.61
CA ARG A 257 6.31 30.14 -1.94
C ARG A 257 5.91 31.23 -0.95
N ASP A 258 6.60 31.31 0.17
CA ASP A 258 6.38 32.41 1.12
C ASP A 258 6.59 33.76 0.43
N GLY A 259 5.62 34.67 0.56
CA GLY A 259 5.65 35.98 -0.12
C GLY A 259 5.38 35.98 -1.63
N ALA A 260 4.98 34.85 -2.25
CA ALA A 260 4.64 34.82 -3.67
C ALA A 260 3.18 35.22 -3.95
N ASP A 261 2.96 35.98 -5.03
CA ASP A 261 1.63 36.45 -5.45
C ASP A 261 0.82 35.40 -6.22
N LEU A 262 1.49 34.37 -6.75
CA LEU A 262 0.86 33.34 -7.59
C LEU A 262 1.33 31.93 -7.19
N PRO A 263 0.43 30.92 -7.22
CA PRO A 263 0.81 29.54 -7.03
C PRO A 263 1.51 28.96 -8.26
N PHE A 264 2.20 27.84 -8.08
CA PHE A 264 2.79 27.04 -9.16
C PHE A 264 2.44 25.55 -9.00
N ASP A 265 2.47 24.80 -10.10
CA ASP A 265 2.27 23.34 -10.10
C ASP A 265 3.59 22.62 -10.43
N VAL A 266 3.66 21.33 -10.07
CA VAL A 266 4.71 20.41 -10.53
C VAL A 266 4.03 19.24 -11.24
N THR A 267 4.44 18.96 -12.47
CA THR A 267 4.01 17.76 -13.20
C THR A 267 5.15 16.76 -13.31
N VAL A 268 4.94 15.58 -12.75
CA VAL A 268 5.86 14.45 -12.82
C VAL A 268 5.39 13.49 -13.90
N LEU A 269 6.24 13.19 -14.88
CA LEU A 269 6.04 12.07 -15.79
C LEU A 269 6.51 10.79 -15.09
N ILE A 270 5.57 9.89 -14.84
CA ILE A 270 5.80 8.62 -14.15
C ILE A 270 6.12 7.58 -15.22
N ALA A 271 7.31 6.99 -15.11
CA ALA A 271 7.74 5.94 -16.04
C ALA A 271 6.71 4.80 -16.07
N PRO A 272 6.54 4.12 -17.22
CA PRO A 272 5.60 3.02 -17.35
C PRO A 272 5.88 1.93 -16.33
N GLN A 273 4.82 1.21 -15.96
CA GLN A 273 4.95 -0.02 -15.18
C GLN A 273 5.96 -0.98 -15.84
N PRO A 274 6.96 -1.51 -15.10
CA PRO A 274 7.92 -2.46 -15.63
C PRO A 274 7.28 -3.74 -16.17
#